data_AF-A0A5J4XVK0-F1
#
_entry.id   AF-A0A5J4XVK0-F1
#
_cell.length_a   1.000
_cell.length_b   1.000
_cell.length_c   1.000
_cell.angle_alpha   90.00
_cell.angle_beta   90.00
_cell.angle_gamma   90.00
#
_symmetry.space_group_name_H-M   'P 1'
#
loop_
_entity.id
_entity.type
_entity.pdbx_description
1 polymer ?
#
loop_
_entity_poly.entity_id
_entity_poly.type
_entity_poly.pdbx_seq_one_letter_code
_entity_poly.pdbx_strand_id
1 'polypeptide(L)'
;MAAVNGSGYKWMLYGDDDTVWFVGGVLDLLKDLDPDMPYVITDNLWWSDVEGTVGSQPNIRAPRCLPCNHSIKGFEDILSQRPFNAPAACPCTAEALCTAPDLAPFFDQQCNVPRHGTIISIGLLRKISFEWMETCLWQEQAPGGDALLMACLWKAGYAITDPGFSFYHPELRMFDPVSQEGRQLLYAFTEGLSGGCDESCQV
;
A
#
# COMPACT_ATOMS: atom_id res chain seq x y z
N MET A 1 -27.05 2.19 11.27
CA MET A 1 -25.60 2.06 11.00
C MET A 1 -24.88 2.29 12.30
N ALA A 2 -24.21 1.27 12.84
CA ALA A 2 -23.40 1.44 14.03
C ALA A 2 -22.08 2.10 13.60
N ALA A 3 -21.76 3.27 14.16
CA ALA A 3 -20.38 3.72 14.18
C ALA A 3 -19.57 2.62 14.87
N VAL A 4 -18.56 2.08 14.19
CA VAL A 4 -17.61 1.17 14.81
C VAL A 4 -16.88 1.99 15.87
N ASN A 5 -17.31 1.85 17.11
CA ASN A 5 -16.64 2.44 18.26
C ASN A 5 -15.24 1.81 18.31
N GLY A 6 -14.26 2.47 17.69
CA GLY A 6 -12.92 1.96 17.28
C GLY A 6 -11.97 1.62 18.42
N SER A 7 -12.45 0.78 19.34
CA SER A 7 -11.76 0.35 20.56
C SER A 7 -11.31 -1.11 20.50
N GLY A 8 -11.77 -1.90 19.52
CA GLY A 8 -11.48 -3.34 19.43
C GLY A 8 -10.45 -3.77 18.39
N TYR A 9 -9.97 -2.87 17.52
CA TYR A 9 -9.03 -3.20 16.45
C TYR A 9 -7.97 -2.10 16.27
N LYS A 10 -6.82 -2.50 15.71
CA LYS A 10 -5.67 -1.63 15.44
C LYS A 10 -5.49 -1.31 13.95
N TRP A 11 -5.95 -2.22 13.10
CA TRP A 11 -5.72 -2.20 11.66
C TRP A 11 -6.98 -2.63 10.92
N MET A 12 -7.23 -1.99 9.78
CA MET A 12 -8.29 -2.31 8.84
C MET A 12 -7.65 -2.78 7.54
N LEU A 13 -7.96 -4.00 7.13
CA LEU A 13 -7.57 -4.54 5.84
C LEU A 13 -8.68 -4.20 4.85
N TYR A 14 -8.37 -3.37 3.84
CA TYR A 14 -9.31 -2.93 2.83
C TYR A 14 -8.84 -3.41 1.46
N GLY A 15 -9.65 -4.23 0.79
CA GLY A 15 -9.36 -4.79 -0.53
C GLY A 15 -10.64 -5.35 -1.17
N ASP A 16 -10.52 -5.75 -2.43
CA ASP A 16 -11.61 -6.33 -3.22
C ASP A 16 -11.91 -7.79 -2.81
N ASP A 17 -12.98 -8.36 -3.36
CA ASP A 17 -13.41 -9.74 -3.08
C ASP A 17 -12.48 -10.82 -3.67
N ASP A 18 -11.54 -10.43 -4.52
CA ASP A 18 -10.45 -11.24 -5.06
C ASP A 18 -9.08 -10.93 -4.42
N THR A 19 -9.04 -10.11 -3.36
CA THR A 19 -7.81 -9.85 -2.61
C THR A 19 -7.48 -11.00 -1.65
N VAL A 20 -6.29 -11.58 -1.80
CA VAL A 20 -5.76 -12.61 -0.90
C VAL A 20 -4.80 -11.98 0.11
N TRP A 21 -5.04 -12.23 1.39
CA TRP A 21 -4.21 -11.72 2.48
C TRP A 21 -3.36 -12.82 3.12
N PHE A 22 -2.04 -12.69 3.05
CA PHE A 22 -1.12 -13.55 3.79
C PHE A 22 -1.03 -13.10 5.25
N VAL A 23 -2.00 -13.52 6.07
CA VAL A 23 -2.19 -13.01 7.45
C VAL A 23 -0.93 -13.12 8.31
N GLY A 24 -0.16 -14.22 8.19
CA GLY A 24 1.10 -14.39 8.93
C GLY A 24 2.11 -13.29 8.61
N GLY A 25 2.33 -13.03 7.31
CA GLY A 25 3.09 -11.88 6.87
C GLY A 25 2.50 -10.60 7.44
N VAL A 26 1.18 -10.38 7.29
CA VAL A 26 0.55 -9.09 7.66
C VAL A 26 0.81 -8.80 9.14
N LEU A 27 0.71 -9.81 9.99
CA LEU A 27 1.07 -9.69 11.40
C LEU A 27 2.55 -9.38 11.61
N ASP A 28 3.45 -10.00 10.85
CA ASP A 28 4.89 -9.75 10.90
C ASP A 28 5.28 -8.33 10.47
N LEU A 29 4.59 -7.74 9.50
CA LEU A 29 4.76 -6.32 9.16
C LEU A 29 4.24 -5.41 10.27
N LEU A 30 3.01 -5.66 10.72
CA LEU A 30 2.31 -4.73 11.59
C LEU A 30 2.81 -4.76 13.04
N LYS A 31 3.56 -5.80 13.45
CA LYS A 31 4.07 -5.92 14.83
C LYS A 31 5.02 -4.80 15.25
N ASP A 32 5.75 -4.23 14.29
CA ASP A 32 6.77 -3.20 14.54
C ASP A 32 6.27 -1.77 14.23
N LEU A 33 5.03 -1.63 13.77
CA LEU A 33 4.41 -0.34 13.45
C LEU A 33 3.50 0.15 14.58
N ASP A 34 3.56 1.45 14.88
CA ASP A 34 2.66 2.08 15.83
C ASP A 34 1.26 2.28 15.21
N PRO A 35 0.23 1.55 15.65
CA PRO A 35 -1.11 1.67 15.06
C PRO A 35 -1.77 3.04 15.30
N ASP A 36 -1.27 3.86 16.22
CA ASP A 36 -1.79 5.21 16.46
C ASP A 36 -1.22 6.25 15.48
N MET A 37 -0.19 5.88 14.70
CA MET A 37 0.29 6.68 13.57
C MET A 37 -0.63 6.52 12.35
N PRO A 38 -0.86 7.58 11.55
CA PRO A 38 -1.85 7.57 10.48
C PRO A 38 -1.30 6.94 9.18
N TYR A 39 -1.03 5.64 9.23
CA TYR A 39 -0.54 4.87 8.10
C TYR A 39 -1.64 4.50 7.10
N VAL A 40 -1.28 4.61 5.81
CA VAL A 40 -1.93 4.03 4.63
C VAL A 40 -0.91 3.11 3.97
N ILE A 41 -1.00 1.81 4.19
CA ILE A 41 0.05 0.86 3.76
C ILE A 41 -0.43 0.12 2.52
N THR A 42 0.37 0.12 1.45
CA THR A 42 0.11 -0.71 0.27
C THR A 42 1.40 -0.91 -0.54
N ASP A 43 1.59 -2.09 -1.13
CA ASP A 43 2.62 -2.35 -2.13
C ASP A 43 2.05 -2.48 -3.55
N ASN A 44 0.72 -2.54 -3.69
CA ASN A 44 0.04 -2.77 -4.95
C ASN A 44 -0.36 -1.46 -5.62
N LEU A 45 0.61 -0.67 -6.05
CA LEU A 45 0.33 0.59 -6.72
C LEU A 45 0.41 0.42 -8.23
N TRP A 46 -0.67 0.74 -8.97
CA TRP A 46 -0.56 1.03 -10.39
C TRP A 46 0.25 2.28 -10.57
N TRP A 47 1.36 2.14 -11.28
CA TRP A 47 2.25 3.26 -11.52
C TRP A 47 2.88 3.17 -12.90
N SER A 48 3.11 4.34 -13.48
CA SER A 48 3.87 4.52 -14.71
C SER A 48 4.83 5.68 -14.49
N ASP A 49 6.13 5.42 -14.64
CA ASP A 49 7.16 6.48 -14.64
C ASP A 49 7.28 7.18 -16.00
N VAL A 50 6.58 6.68 -17.02
CA VAL A 50 6.51 7.28 -18.35
C VAL A 50 5.10 7.78 -18.62
N GLU A 51 4.99 9.04 -19.01
CA GLU A 51 3.73 9.66 -19.37
C GLU A 51 3.11 8.94 -20.59
N GLY A 52 1.82 8.62 -20.52
CA GLY A 52 1.08 7.98 -21.61
C GLY A 52 1.28 6.46 -21.75
N THR A 53 2.07 5.80 -20.89
CA THR A 53 2.14 4.34 -20.85
C THR A 53 1.16 3.74 -19.84
N VAL A 54 0.73 2.51 -20.10
CA VAL A 54 -0.09 1.74 -19.16
C VAL A 54 0.78 1.40 -17.95
N GLY A 55 0.37 1.86 -16.77
CA GLY A 55 1.06 1.52 -15.54
C GLY A 55 1.03 0.02 -15.27
N SER A 56 2.03 -0.47 -14.54
CA SER A 56 2.05 -1.84 -14.03
C SER A 56 1.66 -1.86 -12.56
N GLN A 57 1.19 -3.01 -12.07
CA GLN A 57 0.99 -3.29 -10.66
C GLN A 57 1.46 -4.72 -10.30
N PRO A 58 1.98 -4.93 -9.08
CA PRO A 58 2.49 -3.91 -8.17
C PRO A 58 3.73 -3.26 -8.79
N ASN A 59 3.92 -1.96 -8.59
CA ASN A 59 5.07 -1.26 -9.13
C ASN A 59 6.02 -0.80 -8.02
N ILE A 60 7.21 -1.42 -7.94
CA ILE A 60 8.27 -1.04 -6.98
C ILE A 60 8.70 0.42 -7.11
N ARG A 61 8.54 1.00 -8.30
CA ARG A 61 8.93 2.37 -8.64
C ARG A 61 7.85 3.39 -8.31
N ALA A 62 6.73 2.97 -7.74
CA ALA A 62 5.68 3.87 -7.27
C ALA A 62 6.14 4.65 -6.02
N PRO A 63 6.06 6.00 -6.03
CA PRO A 63 6.41 6.86 -4.90
C PRO A 63 5.68 6.51 -3.61
N ARG A 64 6.43 6.46 -2.50
CA ARG A 64 5.95 6.09 -1.16
C ARG A 64 6.91 6.60 -0.09
N CYS A 65 6.42 6.88 1.11
CA CYS A 65 7.29 7.22 2.25
C CYS A 65 7.72 5.96 2.99
N LEU A 66 8.86 6.01 3.69
CA LEU A 66 9.19 4.96 4.66
C LEU A 66 8.35 5.11 5.94
N PRO A 67 8.01 4.01 6.64
CA PRO A 67 7.41 4.10 7.95
C PRO A 67 8.34 4.78 8.96
N CYS A 68 7.73 5.31 10.01
CA CYS A 68 8.46 5.96 11.09
C CYS A 68 9.43 5.04 11.80
N ASN A 69 10.64 5.54 12.04
CA ASN A 69 11.73 4.81 12.69
C ASN A 69 12.10 3.49 11.99
N HIS A 70 11.69 3.31 10.72
CA HIS A 70 12.01 2.10 9.98
C HIS A 70 13.47 2.11 9.54
N SER A 71 14.20 1.05 9.89
CA SER A 71 15.58 0.86 9.44
C SER A 71 15.60 0.27 8.04
N ILE A 72 16.28 0.93 7.11
CA ILE A 72 16.53 0.40 5.77
C ILE A 72 17.69 -0.62 5.70
N LYS A 73 18.38 -0.84 6.83
CA LYS A 73 19.54 -1.74 6.90
C LYS A 73 19.15 -3.16 6.52
N GLY A 74 19.87 -3.75 5.56
CA GLY A 74 19.62 -5.10 5.04
C GLY A 74 18.75 -5.13 3.78
N PHE A 75 18.30 -3.98 3.30
CA PHE A 75 17.44 -3.86 2.11
C PHE A 75 17.97 -2.84 1.09
N GLU A 76 19.23 -2.44 1.23
CA GLU A 76 19.88 -1.45 0.38
C GLU A 76 19.86 -1.84 -1.09
N ASP A 77 20.06 -3.13 -1.40
CA ASP A 77 20.05 -3.65 -2.76
C ASP A 77 18.69 -3.50 -3.45
N ILE A 78 17.59 -3.69 -2.72
CA ILE A 78 16.23 -3.53 -3.27
C ILE A 78 15.89 -2.04 -3.38
N LEU A 79 16.29 -1.22 -2.40
CA LEU A 79 16.15 0.23 -2.45
C LEU A 79 16.87 0.83 -3.67
N SER A 80 18.04 0.30 -4.01
CA SER A 80 18.83 0.75 -5.15
C SER A 80 18.10 0.58 -6.51
N GLN A 81 17.07 -0.26 -6.57
CA GLN A 81 16.26 -0.46 -7.77
C GLN A 81 15.19 0.61 -7.96
N ARG A 82 14.93 1.44 -6.94
CA ARG A 82 13.96 2.53 -7.04
C ARG A 82 14.61 3.74 -7.71
N PRO A 83 13.87 4.45 -8.58
CA PRO A 83 14.38 5.65 -9.22
C PRO A 83 14.32 6.88 -8.30
N PHE A 84 13.96 6.72 -7.02
CA PHE A 84 13.78 7.79 -6.04
C PHE A 84 14.20 7.36 -4.64
N ASN A 85 14.61 8.32 -3.82
CA ASN A 85 14.79 8.12 -2.39
C ASN A 85 13.46 8.32 -1.66
N ALA A 86 12.94 7.27 -1.04
CA ALA A 86 11.71 7.36 -0.26
C ALA A 86 11.92 8.31 0.94
N PRO A 87 11.12 9.38 1.10
CA PRO A 87 11.31 10.31 2.20
C PRO A 87 10.95 9.62 3.53
N ALA A 88 11.75 9.90 4.55
CA ALA A 88 11.43 9.57 5.94
C ALA A 88 10.43 10.60 6.47
N ALA A 89 9.16 10.52 6.03
CA ALA A 89 8.10 11.42 6.44
C ALA A 89 7.22 10.78 7.52
N CYS A 90 7.06 11.47 8.65
CA CYS A 90 6.32 11.00 9.82
C CYS A 90 5.33 12.04 10.35
N PRO A 91 4.02 11.91 10.03
CA PRO A 91 3.44 10.90 9.15
C PRO A 91 3.81 11.09 7.68
N CYS A 92 3.56 10.07 6.85
CA CYS A 92 3.63 10.23 5.41
C CYS A 92 2.49 11.11 4.94
N THR A 93 2.80 12.31 4.46
CA THR A 93 1.81 13.25 3.93
C THR A 93 1.92 13.37 2.42
N ALA A 94 0.80 13.71 1.78
CA ALA A 94 0.78 14.04 0.35
C ALA A 94 1.82 15.13 0.05
N GLU A 95 1.82 16.22 0.82
CA GLU A 95 2.80 17.31 0.69
C GLU A 95 4.26 16.84 0.78
N ALA A 96 4.59 15.95 1.72
CA ALA A 96 5.95 15.44 1.85
C ALA A 96 6.39 14.63 0.62
N LEU A 97 5.51 13.84 0.01
CA LEU A 97 5.80 13.17 -1.25
C LEU A 97 5.89 14.14 -2.42
N CYS A 98 4.96 15.09 -2.55
CA CYS A 98 4.90 16.05 -3.67
C CYS A 98 6.11 16.98 -3.71
N THR A 99 6.62 17.38 -2.54
CA THR A 99 7.73 18.34 -2.42
C THR A 99 9.10 17.68 -2.35
N ALA A 100 9.18 16.34 -2.30
CA ALA A 100 10.45 15.65 -2.26
C ALA A 100 11.21 15.87 -3.60
N PRO A 101 12.47 16.35 -3.57
CA PRO A 101 13.19 16.74 -4.79
C PRO A 101 13.28 15.65 -5.84
N ASP A 102 13.47 14.40 -5.40
CA ASP A 102 13.59 13.23 -6.27
C ASP A 102 12.23 12.75 -6.81
N LEU A 103 11.12 13.26 -6.26
CA LEU A 103 9.76 12.90 -6.62
C LEU A 103 9.06 13.94 -7.52
N ALA A 104 9.62 15.14 -7.65
CA ALA A 104 9.06 16.20 -8.50
C ALA A 104 8.82 15.78 -9.97
N PRO A 105 9.63 14.91 -10.61
CA PRO A 105 9.35 14.44 -11.97
C PRO A 105 8.20 13.44 -12.07
N PHE A 106 7.82 12.81 -10.96
CA PHE A 106 6.85 11.72 -10.92
C PHE A 106 5.43 12.21 -10.69
N PHE A 107 5.27 13.37 -10.06
CA PHE A 107 3.98 13.98 -9.81
C PHE A 107 3.75 15.12 -10.81
N ASP A 108 2.54 15.16 -11.37
CA ASP A 108 2.11 16.33 -12.12
C ASP A 108 1.93 17.55 -11.17
N GLN A 109 1.66 18.73 -11.72
CA GLN A 109 1.41 19.93 -10.91
C GLN A 109 0.22 19.76 -9.94
N GLN A 110 -0.62 18.75 -10.14
CA GLN A 110 -1.79 18.44 -9.33
C GLN A 110 -1.49 17.41 -8.25
N CYS A 111 -0.32 16.79 -8.30
CA CYS A 111 0.13 15.72 -7.43
C CYS A 111 -0.89 14.58 -7.32
N ASN A 112 -1.30 14.05 -8.47
CA ASN A 112 -2.27 12.95 -8.56
C ASN A 112 -1.70 11.59 -8.07
N VAL A 113 -2.56 10.73 -7.53
CA VAL A 113 -2.19 9.54 -6.72
C VAL A 113 -2.39 8.23 -7.48
N PRO A 114 -1.57 7.19 -7.21
CA PRO A 114 -1.88 5.80 -7.55
C PRO A 114 -3.04 5.22 -6.70
N ARG A 115 -3.70 4.14 -7.16
CA ARG A 115 -5.12 3.86 -6.87
C ARG A 115 -5.48 2.44 -6.34
N HIS A 116 -5.20 1.97 -5.11
CA HIS A 116 -5.48 0.54 -4.78
C HIS A 116 -5.86 0.20 -3.33
N GLY A 117 -6.14 -1.09 -3.11
CA GLY A 117 -6.30 -1.73 -1.79
C GLY A 117 -5.15 -1.42 -0.83
N THR A 118 -5.49 -1.34 0.46
CA THR A 118 -4.60 -0.79 1.48
C THR A 118 -4.89 -1.37 2.87
N ILE A 119 -3.87 -1.40 3.73
CA ILE A 119 -4.02 -1.57 5.18
C ILE A 119 -4.04 -0.17 5.82
N ILE A 120 -5.08 0.10 6.59
CA ILE A 120 -5.30 1.39 7.24
C ILE A 120 -5.15 1.24 8.75
N SER A 121 -4.35 2.12 9.35
CA SER A 121 -4.20 2.23 10.80
C SER A 121 -5.42 2.83 11.50
N ILE A 122 -5.67 2.45 12.76
CA ILE A 122 -6.67 3.13 13.59
C ILE A 122 -6.31 4.60 13.85
N GLY A 123 -5.02 4.93 13.90
CA GLY A 123 -4.50 6.29 13.97
C GLY A 123 -5.04 7.17 12.84
N LEU A 124 -5.04 6.66 11.61
CA LEU A 124 -5.59 7.38 10.45
C LEU A 124 -7.10 7.59 10.57
N LEU A 125 -7.83 6.52 10.91
CA LEU A 125 -9.29 6.57 11.03
C LEU A 125 -9.76 7.54 12.11
N ARG A 126 -8.94 7.80 13.14
CA ARG A 126 -9.22 8.80 14.17
C ARG A 126 -8.90 10.24 13.73
N LYS A 127 -8.03 10.40 12.73
CA LYS A 127 -7.61 11.72 12.23
C LYS A 127 -8.55 12.29 11.18
N ILE A 128 -9.21 11.43 10.42
CA ILE A 128 -10.17 11.84 9.39
C ILE A 128 -11.58 11.66 9.94
N SER A 129 -12.37 12.72 10.00
CA SER A 129 -13.75 12.60 10.45
C SER A 129 -14.60 11.83 9.44
N PHE A 130 -15.59 11.11 9.94
CA PHE A 130 -16.55 10.41 9.09
C PHE A 130 -17.24 11.38 8.11
N GLU A 131 -17.66 12.56 8.57
CA GLU A 131 -18.31 13.58 7.75
C GLU A 131 -17.41 14.08 6.60
N TRP A 132 -16.12 14.28 6.89
CA TRP A 132 -15.17 14.68 5.85
C TRP A 132 -15.02 13.58 4.80
N MET A 133 -14.85 12.33 5.24
CA MET A 133 -14.69 11.19 4.33
C MET A 133 -15.94 10.98 3.49
N GLU A 134 -17.12 10.98 4.10
CA GLU A 134 -18.40 10.86 3.41
C GLU A 134 -18.58 11.96 2.36
N THR A 135 -18.30 13.22 2.72
CA THR A 135 -18.36 14.34 1.77
C THR A 135 -17.41 14.15 0.60
N CYS A 136 -16.18 13.72 0.86
CA CYS A 136 -15.21 13.46 -0.20
C CYS A 136 -15.68 12.34 -1.13
N LEU A 137 -16.14 11.21 -0.59
CA LEU A 137 -16.62 10.07 -1.38
C LEU A 137 -17.80 10.45 -2.30
N TRP A 138 -18.66 11.38 -1.88
CA TRP A 138 -19.77 11.87 -2.70
C TRP A 138 -19.35 12.85 -3.81
N GLN A 139 -18.25 13.58 -3.61
CA GLN A 139 -17.78 14.61 -4.54
C GLN A 139 -16.73 14.09 -5.52
N GLU A 140 -16.00 13.07 -5.13
CA GLU A 140 -14.88 12.55 -5.90
C GLU A 140 -15.33 11.54 -6.96
N GLN A 141 -14.64 11.56 -8.11
CA GLN A 141 -14.85 10.59 -9.18
C GLN A 141 -13.61 9.73 -9.36
N ALA A 142 -13.81 8.41 -9.29
CA ALA A 142 -12.76 7.43 -9.48
C ALA A 142 -13.30 6.18 -10.21
N PRO A 143 -12.44 5.42 -10.91
CA PRO A 143 -12.86 4.24 -11.66
C PRO A 143 -13.22 3.03 -10.79
N GLY A 144 -12.94 3.09 -9.48
CA GLY A 144 -13.15 2.01 -8.50
C GLY A 144 -13.24 2.53 -7.07
N GLY A 145 -13.71 1.69 -6.14
CA GLY A 145 -13.90 2.07 -4.73
C GLY A 145 -12.59 2.28 -3.98
N ASP A 146 -11.57 1.48 -4.29
CA ASP A 146 -10.20 1.60 -3.82
C ASP A 146 -9.53 2.90 -4.29
N ALA A 147 -9.67 3.20 -5.59
CA ALA A 147 -9.23 4.43 -6.19
C ALA A 147 -9.91 5.65 -5.56
N LEU A 148 -11.21 5.53 -5.26
CA LEU A 148 -12.00 6.59 -4.62
C LEU A 148 -11.53 6.85 -3.19
N LEU A 149 -11.35 5.78 -2.39
CA LEU A 149 -10.85 5.88 -1.02
C LEU A 149 -9.46 6.51 -1.00
N MET A 150 -8.53 6.06 -1.86
CA MET A 150 -7.18 6.59 -1.93
C MET A 150 -7.14 8.07 -2.32
N ALA A 151 -7.96 8.49 -3.29
CA ALA A 151 -8.09 9.90 -3.65
C ALA A 151 -8.54 10.76 -2.46
N CYS A 152 -9.50 10.25 -1.66
CA CYS A 152 -9.94 10.93 -0.45
C CYS A 152 -8.88 10.96 0.65
N LEU A 153 -8.17 9.86 0.90
CA LEU A 153 -7.07 9.86 1.87
C LEU A 153 -5.98 10.87 1.51
N TRP A 154 -5.66 10.98 0.22
CA TRP A 154 -4.70 11.96 -0.28
C TRP A 154 -5.17 13.40 -0.13
N LYS A 155 -6.43 13.68 -0.46
CA LYS A 155 -7.04 15.00 -0.24
C LYS A 155 -7.12 15.37 1.24
N ALA A 156 -7.20 14.39 2.13
CA ALA A 156 -7.08 14.59 3.58
C ALA A 156 -5.63 14.84 4.03
N GLY A 157 -4.66 14.78 3.12
CA GLY A 157 -3.25 15.05 3.35
C GLY A 157 -2.41 13.81 3.69
N TYR A 158 -2.97 12.60 3.60
CA TYR A 158 -2.26 11.36 3.95
C TYR A 158 -1.80 10.62 2.70
N ALA A 159 -0.54 10.19 2.71
CA ALA A 159 0.08 9.52 1.60
C ALA A 159 0.43 8.06 1.92
N ILE A 160 0.80 7.33 0.88
CA ILE A 160 1.12 5.91 0.96
C ILE A 160 2.44 5.72 1.71
N THR A 161 2.34 4.96 2.79
CA THR A 161 3.47 4.42 3.52
C THR A 161 3.86 3.08 2.91
N ASP A 162 5.14 2.94 2.60
CA ASP A 162 5.74 1.69 2.20
C ASP A 162 5.55 0.65 3.31
N PRO A 163 5.09 -0.58 3.03
CA PRO A 163 5.12 -1.67 4.02
C PRO A 163 6.55 -2.03 4.47
N GLY A 164 7.58 -1.36 3.96
CA GLY A 164 8.95 -1.74 4.16
C GLY A 164 9.26 -3.02 3.37
N PHE A 165 10.53 -3.37 3.33
CA PHE A 165 11.00 -4.49 2.52
C PHE A 165 10.72 -5.86 3.14
N SER A 166 10.06 -5.90 4.30
CA SER A 166 9.50 -7.12 4.89
C SER A 166 8.50 -7.82 3.95
N PHE A 167 8.00 -7.13 2.92
CA PHE A 167 6.93 -7.63 2.05
C PHE A 167 7.16 -7.53 0.57
N TYR A 168 8.18 -6.78 0.13
CA TYR A 168 8.47 -6.72 -1.29
C TYR A 168 9.32 -7.95 -1.68
N HIS A 169 8.65 -9.09 -1.84
CA HIS A 169 9.21 -10.20 -2.59
C HIS A 169 8.68 -10.07 -4.03
N PRO A 170 9.54 -10.05 -5.07
CA PRO A 170 9.09 -9.94 -6.46
C PRO A 170 7.99 -10.96 -6.83
N GLU A 171 8.02 -12.10 -6.12
CA GLU A 171 7.12 -13.24 -6.30
C GLU A 171 5.97 -13.31 -5.28
N LEU A 172 6.02 -12.59 -4.15
CA LEU A 172 4.94 -12.58 -3.14
C LEU A 172 4.38 -11.16 -3.02
N ARG A 173 3.16 -10.96 -3.52
CA ARG A 173 2.49 -9.66 -3.59
C ARG A 173 1.39 -9.62 -2.54
N MET A 174 1.34 -8.57 -1.70
CA MET A 174 0.39 -8.48 -0.57
C MET A 174 -1.05 -8.20 -1.03
N PHE A 175 -1.23 -7.59 -2.20
CA PHE A 175 -2.55 -7.37 -2.80
C PHE A 175 -2.55 -7.78 -4.26
N ASP A 176 -3.70 -8.30 -4.70
CA ASP A 176 -4.08 -8.64 -6.07
C ASP A 176 -3.23 -9.75 -6.77
N PRO A 177 -3.66 -11.03 -6.66
CA PRO A 177 -3.08 -12.13 -7.42
C PRO A 177 -3.65 -12.28 -8.85
N VAL A 178 -4.44 -11.31 -9.37
CA VAL A 178 -5.24 -11.51 -10.59
C VAL A 178 -4.39 -11.49 -11.88
N SER A 179 -3.09 -11.16 -11.80
CA SER A 179 -2.17 -11.47 -12.89
C SER A 179 -2.05 -13.00 -13.09
N GLN A 180 -1.77 -13.44 -14.32
CA GLN A 180 -1.57 -14.88 -14.61
C GLN A 180 -0.49 -15.51 -13.71
N GLU A 181 0.51 -14.72 -13.34
CA GLU A 181 1.60 -15.05 -12.40
C GLU A 181 1.07 -15.20 -10.95
N GLY A 182 0.22 -14.28 -10.48
CA GLY A 182 -0.38 -14.36 -9.14
C GLY A 182 -1.28 -15.59 -8.98
N ARG A 183 -1.95 -16.02 -10.05
CA ARG A 183 -2.69 -17.30 -10.05
C ARG A 183 -1.78 -18.50 -9.90
N GLN A 184 -0.62 -18.53 -10.56
CA GLN A 184 0.35 -19.63 -10.43
C GLN A 184 0.89 -19.73 -9.01
N LEU A 185 1.18 -18.61 -8.37
CA LEU A 185 1.57 -18.57 -6.96
C LEU A 185 0.44 -19.09 -6.06
N LEU A 186 -0.80 -18.67 -6.29
CA LEU A 186 -1.95 -19.16 -5.51
C LEU A 186 -2.13 -20.68 -5.67
N TYR A 187 -1.91 -21.22 -6.88
CA TYR A 187 -1.90 -22.66 -7.12
C TYR A 187 -0.77 -23.35 -6.36
N ALA A 188 0.47 -22.86 -6.46
CA ALA A 188 1.62 -23.42 -5.73
C ALA A 188 1.40 -23.40 -4.21
N PHE A 189 0.82 -22.32 -3.68
CA PHE A 189 0.47 -22.21 -2.27
C PHE A 189 -0.62 -23.20 -1.87
N THR A 190 -1.65 -23.36 -2.70
CA THR A 190 -2.74 -24.33 -2.48
C THR A 190 -2.22 -25.77 -2.53
N GLU A 191 -1.31 -26.07 -3.46
CA GLU A 191 -0.62 -27.37 -3.54
C GLU A 191 0.25 -27.62 -2.31
N GLY A 192 0.97 -26.60 -1.83
CA GLY A 192 1.75 -26.69 -0.58
C GLY A 192 0.91 -26.95 0.65
N LEU A 193 -0.20 -26.21 0.81
CA LEU A 193 -1.12 -26.41 1.93
C LEU A 193 -1.82 -27.77 1.90
N SER A 194 -2.05 -28.33 0.71
CA SER A 194 -2.64 -29.68 0.56
C SER A 194 -1.62 -30.81 0.67
N GLY A 195 -0.34 -30.50 0.94
CA GLY A 195 0.74 -31.47 1.08
C GLY A 195 1.23 -32.04 -0.25
N GLY A 196 0.87 -31.42 -1.38
CA GLY A 196 1.27 -31.79 -2.73
C GLY A 196 2.57 -31.15 -3.21
N CYS A 197 3.23 -30.33 -2.40
CA CYS A 197 4.46 -29.65 -2.81
C CYS A 197 5.64 -30.61 -3.02
N ASP A 198 6.28 -30.48 -4.19
CA ASP A 198 7.57 -31.07 -4.53
C ASP A 198 8.72 -30.07 -4.25
N GLU A 199 9.93 -30.36 -4.78
CA GLU A 199 11.12 -29.50 -4.62
C GLU A 199 10.92 -28.07 -5.16
N SER A 200 9.93 -27.82 -6.03
CA SER A 200 9.68 -26.50 -6.63
C SER A 200 9.04 -25.49 -5.67
N CYS A 201 8.49 -25.95 -4.56
CA CYS A 201 7.89 -25.09 -3.54
C CYS A 201 8.84 -24.68 -2.42
N GLN A 202 10.06 -25.22 -2.40
CA GLN A 202 11.07 -24.86 -1.41
C GLN A 202 11.78 -23.58 -1.87
N VAL A 203 11.13 -22.44 -1.62
CA VAL A 203 11.72 -21.10 -1.81
C VAL A 203 12.54 -20.73 -0.58
#